data_AF-A0A6J2JXE6-F1
#
_entry.id   AF-A0A6J2JXE6-F1
#
_cell.length_a   1.000
_cell.length_b   1.000
_cell.length_c   1.000
_cell.angle_alpha   90.00
_cell.angle_beta   90.00
_cell.angle_gamma   90.00
#
_symmetry.space_group_name_H-M   'P 1'
#
loop_
_entity.id
_entity.type
_entity.pdbx_description
1 polymer ?
#
loop_
_entity_poly.entity_id
_entity_poly.type
_entity_poly.pdbx_seq_one_letter_code
_entity_poly.pdbx_strand_id
1 'polypeptide(L)'
;MPKNITSEVREIILKVKEFMDEEKRMQVPIIPLSKVYVRVSAATGVSERTVLNIAREARLVEQGLLDPETLKKSPKKRVRTKGKIEVDEYDLQVIRRKIHEFYAFKKEVPTINKLLQILKEEINFKGSRETLRKILRKNGFQFRKTKNNKDKEQAPQQPTSVPPMVPPYIHTMFSHKSIQS
;
A
#
# COMPACT_ATOMS: atom_id res chain seq x y z
N MET A 1 -14.14 -34.04 -34.24
CA MET A 1 -14.58 -33.62 -32.88
C MET A 1 -15.01 -32.16 -32.94
N PRO A 2 -16.11 -31.75 -32.27
CA PRO A 2 -16.46 -30.35 -32.16
C PRO A 2 -15.38 -29.60 -31.37
N LYS A 3 -14.92 -28.46 -31.89
CA LYS A 3 -13.99 -27.58 -31.18
C LYS A 3 -14.78 -26.78 -30.15
N ASN A 4 -14.40 -26.84 -28.87
CA ASN A 4 -15.03 -26.06 -27.82
C ASN A 4 -14.65 -24.57 -27.98
N ILE A 5 -15.55 -23.76 -28.56
CA ILE A 5 -15.35 -22.32 -28.74
C ILE A 5 -15.85 -21.59 -27.49
N THR A 6 -14.93 -21.00 -26.72
CA THR A 6 -15.22 -20.21 -25.52
C THR A 6 -16.00 -18.93 -25.85
N SER A 7 -16.66 -18.34 -24.84
CA SER A 7 -17.40 -17.08 -24.97
C SER A 7 -16.52 -15.93 -25.51
N GLU A 8 -15.30 -15.78 -24.97
CA GLU A 8 -14.33 -14.77 -25.40
C GLU A 8 -13.98 -14.90 -26.90
N VAL A 9 -13.76 -16.14 -27.38
CA VAL A 9 -13.47 -16.39 -28.80
C VAL A 9 -14.69 -16.13 -29.67
N ARG A 10 -15.91 -16.41 -29.20
CA ARG A 10 -17.16 -16.05 -29.91
C ARG A 10 -17.31 -14.54 -30.05
N GLU A 11 -17.00 -13.77 -29.01
CA GLU A 11 -17.04 -12.30 -29.04
C GLU A 11 -16.04 -11.75 -30.08
N ILE A 12 -14.82 -12.28 -30.12
CA ILE A 12 -13.82 -11.89 -31.13
C ILE A 12 -14.29 -12.24 -32.55
N ILE A 13 -14.87 -13.43 -32.75
CA ILE A 13 -15.41 -13.84 -34.06
C ILE A 13 -16.52 -12.89 -34.54
N LEU A 14 -17.42 -12.47 -33.64
CA LEU A 14 -18.48 -11.52 -33.97
C LEU A 14 -17.93 -10.16 -34.38
N LYS A 15 -16.98 -9.58 -33.61
CA LYS A 15 -16.32 -8.31 -33.95
C LYS A 15 -15.59 -8.35 -35.29
N VAL A 16 -14.89 -9.44 -35.60
CA VAL A 16 -14.21 -9.62 -36.89
C VAL A 16 -15.23 -9.71 -38.03
N LYS A 17 -16.33 -10.43 -37.84
CA LYS A 17 -17.43 -10.54 -38.82
C LYS A 17 -18.07 -9.18 -39.06
N GLU A 18 -18.38 -8.42 -38.01
CA GLU A 18 -18.94 -7.07 -38.09
C GLU A 18 -18.01 -6.13 -38.87
N PHE A 19 -16.72 -6.07 -38.52
CA PHE A 19 -15.73 -5.25 -39.23
C PHE A 19 -15.68 -5.56 -40.73
N MET A 20 -15.70 -6.84 -41.11
CA MET A 20 -15.66 -7.27 -42.52
C MET A 20 -16.98 -7.00 -43.27
N ASP A 21 -18.13 -7.12 -42.60
CA ASP A 21 -19.43 -6.72 -43.16
C ASP A 21 -19.51 -5.21 -43.37
N GLU A 22 -18.92 -4.41 -42.48
CA GLU A 22 -18.82 -2.96 -42.60
C GLU A 22 -18.00 -2.58 -43.86
N GLU A 23 -16.84 -3.20 -44.08
CA GLU A 23 -16.04 -3.01 -45.30
C GLU A 23 -16.77 -3.49 -46.56
N LYS A 24 -17.49 -4.62 -46.48
CA LYS A 24 -18.33 -5.13 -47.57
C LYS A 24 -19.49 -4.18 -47.90
N ARG A 25 -20.10 -3.53 -46.90
CA ARG A 25 -21.18 -2.54 -47.12
C ARG A 25 -20.65 -1.29 -47.81
N MET A 26 -19.46 -0.83 -47.42
CA MET A 26 -18.82 0.36 -47.99
C MET A 26 -18.11 0.11 -49.32
N GLN A 27 -17.86 -1.16 -49.70
CA GLN A 27 -17.07 -1.59 -50.88
C GLN A 27 -15.63 -1.01 -50.91
N VAL A 28 -15.15 -0.49 -49.78
CA VAL A 28 -13.85 0.20 -49.62
C VAL A 28 -13.29 -0.18 -48.25
N PRO A 29 -11.97 -0.45 -48.12
CA PRO A 29 -11.35 -0.71 -46.83
C PRO A 29 -11.47 0.51 -45.90
N ILE A 30 -12.04 0.32 -44.70
CA ILE A 30 -12.20 1.38 -43.69
C ILE A 30 -10.84 1.85 -43.16
N ILE A 31 -9.88 0.93 -43.11
CA ILE A 31 -8.48 1.19 -42.75
C ILE A 31 -7.60 0.70 -43.90
N PRO A 32 -6.62 1.49 -44.38
CA PRO A 32 -5.75 1.10 -45.50
C PRO A 32 -5.10 -0.28 -45.30
N LEU A 33 -5.06 -1.09 -46.36
CA LEU A 33 -4.52 -2.47 -46.33
C LEU A 33 -3.07 -2.54 -45.85
N SER A 34 -2.28 -1.47 -46.05
CA SER A 34 -0.92 -1.34 -45.54
C SER A 34 -0.82 -1.30 -44.01
N LYS A 35 -1.87 -0.86 -43.29
CA LYS A 35 -1.89 -0.73 -41.83
C LYS A 35 -2.41 -2.00 -41.14
N VAL A 36 -1.77 -3.13 -41.42
CA VAL A 36 -2.20 -4.47 -40.98
C VAL A 36 -2.47 -4.55 -39.46
N TYR A 37 -1.56 -4.04 -38.62
CA TYR A 37 -1.73 -4.10 -37.16
C TYR A 37 -2.93 -3.29 -36.66
N VAL A 38 -3.18 -2.11 -37.25
CA VAL A 38 -4.34 -1.27 -36.94
C VAL A 38 -5.64 -1.95 -37.38
N ARG A 39 -5.65 -2.59 -38.56
CA ARG A 39 -6.79 -3.41 -39.05
C ARG A 39 -7.13 -4.55 -38.09
N VAL A 40 -6.12 -5.32 -37.67
CA VAL A 40 -6.31 -6.43 -36.71
C VAL A 40 -6.77 -5.90 -35.35
N SER A 41 -6.22 -4.77 -34.89
CA SER A 41 -6.63 -4.12 -33.64
C SER A 41 -8.12 -3.72 -33.67
N ALA A 42 -8.58 -3.09 -34.76
CA ALA A 42 -9.98 -2.72 -34.94
C ALA A 42 -10.90 -3.95 -35.03
N ALA A 43 -10.56 -4.94 -35.86
CA ALA A 43 -11.40 -6.12 -36.08
C ALA A 43 -11.50 -7.04 -34.85
N THR A 44 -10.46 -7.12 -34.00
CA THR A 44 -10.45 -7.98 -32.81
C THR A 44 -10.82 -7.26 -31.51
N GLY A 45 -10.81 -5.92 -31.49
CA GLY A 45 -10.98 -5.11 -30.28
C GLY A 45 -9.78 -5.18 -29.31
N VAL A 46 -8.64 -5.70 -29.75
CA VAL A 46 -7.40 -5.83 -28.96
C VAL A 46 -6.47 -4.66 -29.28
N SER A 47 -5.71 -4.14 -28.30
CA SER A 47 -4.80 -3.02 -28.55
C SER A 47 -3.71 -3.36 -29.58
N GLU A 48 -3.39 -2.43 -30.48
CA GLU A 48 -2.33 -2.57 -31.48
C GLU A 48 -0.99 -3.00 -30.84
N ARG A 49 -0.67 -2.45 -29.66
CA ARG A 49 0.55 -2.82 -28.91
C ARG A 49 0.58 -4.30 -28.54
N THR A 50 -0.57 -4.89 -28.21
CA THR A 50 -0.71 -6.33 -27.93
C THR A 50 -0.57 -7.15 -29.22
N VAL A 51 -1.23 -6.75 -30.31
CA VAL A 51 -1.09 -7.42 -31.63
C VAL A 51 0.37 -7.44 -32.08
N LEU A 52 1.09 -6.33 -31.93
CA LEU A 52 2.51 -6.21 -32.26
C LEU A 52 3.42 -7.09 -31.36
N ASN A 53 3.06 -7.29 -30.09
CA ASN A 53 3.77 -8.24 -29.22
C ASN A 53 3.55 -9.67 -29.69
N ILE A 54 2.30 -10.08 -29.94
CA ILE A 54 1.96 -11.44 -30.41
C ILE A 54 2.68 -11.75 -31.73
N ALA A 55 2.69 -10.81 -32.68
CA ALA A 55 3.40 -10.97 -33.96
C ALA A 55 4.92 -11.07 -33.78
N ARG A 56 5.50 -10.35 -32.81
CA ARG A 56 6.93 -10.44 -32.48
C ARG A 56 7.28 -11.76 -31.81
N GLU A 57 6.47 -12.20 -30.86
CA GLU A 57 6.62 -13.50 -30.19
C GLU A 57 6.52 -14.64 -31.21
N ALA A 58 5.59 -14.55 -32.18
CA ALA A 58 5.44 -15.53 -33.25
C ALA A 58 6.71 -15.65 -34.11
N ARG A 59 7.25 -14.51 -34.56
CA ARG A 59 8.52 -14.47 -35.30
C ARG A 59 9.69 -15.03 -34.50
N LEU A 60 9.76 -14.79 -33.19
CA LEU A 60 10.83 -15.33 -32.35
C LEU A 60 10.70 -16.86 -32.16
N VAL A 61 9.48 -17.40 -32.13
CA VAL A 61 9.23 -18.85 -32.16
C VAL A 61 9.65 -19.45 -33.51
N GLU A 62 9.28 -18.82 -34.64
CA GLU A 62 9.70 -19.25 -35.98
C GLU A 62 11.23 -19.27 -36.15
N GLN A 63 11.93 -18.33 -35.51
CA GLN A 63 13.39 -18.26 -35.50
C GLN A 63 14.06 -19.22 -34.49
N GLY A 64 13.29 -19.95 -33.67
CA GLY A 64 13.81 -20.85 -32.64
C GLY A 64 14.35 -20.15 -31.38
N LEU A 65 14.09 -18.86 -31.19
CA LEU A 65 14.51 -18.07 -30.02
C LEU A 65 13.53 -18.13 -28.84
N LEU A 66 12.31 -18.65 -29.04
CA LEU A 66 11.30 -18.83 -28.00
C LEU A 66 10.57 -20.18 -28.14
N ASP A 67 10.16 -20.75 -27.01
CA ASP A 67 9.36 -21.99 -27.01
C ASP A 67 7.99 -21.77 -27.67
N PRO A 68 7.49 -22.69 -28.53
CA PRO A 68 6.15 -22.61 -29.11
C PRO A 68 4.99 -22.58 -28.11
N GLU A 69 5.24 -22.99 -26.86
CA GLU A 69 4.25 -22.86 -25.78
C GLU A 69 4.07 -21.42 -25.27
N THR A 70 5.03 -20.52 -25.50
CA THR A 70 4.93 -19.12 -25.02
C THR A 70 3.71 -18.41 -25.60
N LEU A 71 3.48 -18.56 -26.90
CA LEU A 71 2.31 -18.02 -27.63
C LEU A 71 0.95 -18.51 -27.10
N LYS A 72 0.92 -19.70 -26.49
CA LYS A 72 -0.31 -20.32 -25.97
C LYS A 72 -0.58 -19.93 -24.51
N LYS A 73 0.41 -19.36 -23.82
CA LYS A 73 0.33 -19.05 -22.38
C LYS A 73 -0.06 -17.58 -22.20
N SER A 74 -1.27 -17.35 -21.70
CA SER A 74 -1.68 -16.00 -21.25
C SER A 74 -0.65 -15.44 -20.26
N PRO A 75 -0.30 -14.14 -20.35
CA PRO A 75 0.71 -13.54 -19.49
C PRO A 75 0.32 -13.71 -18.02
N LYS A 76 1.21 -14.35 -17.23
CA LYS A 76 0.97 -14.64 -15.81
C LYS A 76 0.60 -13.36 -15.08
N LYS A 77 -0.56 -13.36 -14.40
CA LYS A 77 -1.01 -12.25 -13.56
C LYS A 77 0.10 -11.87 -12.59
N ARG A 78 0.60 -10.62 -12.68
CA ARG A 78 1.65 -10.12 -11.78
C ARG A 78 1.21 -10.27 -10.33
N VAL A 79 1.81 -11.23 -9.63
CA VAL A 79 1.60 -11.44 -8.20
C VAL A 79 2.24 -10.25 -7.48
N ARG A 80 1.41 -9.35 -6.96
CA ARG A 80 1.89 -8.23 -6.16
C ARG A 80 2.36 -8.76 -4.81
N THR A 81 3.67 -8.91 -4.64
CA THR A 81 4.28 -9.21 -3.35
C THR A 81 3.86 -8.12 -2.36
N LYS A 82 3.05 -8.51 -1.36
CA LYS A 82 2.77 -7.66 -0.21
C LYS A 82 4.07 -7.64 0.59
N GLY A 83 4.85 -6.58 0.46
CA GLY A 83 6.04 -6.33 1.28
C GLY A 83 5.63 -6.25 2.74
N LYS A 84 5.59 -7.41 3.40
CA LYS A 84 5.32 -7.53 4.82
C LYS A 84 6.60 -7.21 5.57
N ILE A 85 6.74 -5.95 5.95
CA ILE A 85 7.67 -5.59 7.02
C ILE A 85 6.93 -5.92 8.30
N GLU A 86 7.13 -7.15 8.77
CA GLU A 86 6.69 -7.58 10.09
C GLU A 86 7.65 -6.93 11.10
N VAL A 87 7.07 -6.31 12.12
CA VAL A 87 7.78 -5.63 13.21
C VAL A 87 7.59 -6.50 14.43
N ASP A 88 8.69 -6.87 15.06
CA ASP A 88 8.66 -7.73 16.24
C ASP A 88 8.06 -6.99 17.44
N GLU A 89 7.58 -7.73 18.45
CA GLU A 89 6.95 -7.12 19.63
C GLU A 89 7.94 -6.24 20.41
N TYR A 90 9.25 -6.57 20.37
CA TYR A 90 10.30 -5.72 20.92
C TYR A 90 10.35 -4.33 20.26
N ASP A 91 10.50 -4.28 18.94
CA ASP A 91 10.49 -3.05 18.16
C ASP A 91 9.18 -2.28 18.39
N LEU A 92 8.06 -3.00 18.52
CA LEU A 92 6.77 -2.42 18.81
C LEU A 92 6.71 -1.76 20.20
N GLN A 93 7.34 -2.33 21.22
CA GLN A 93 7.50 -1.69 22.54
C GLN A 93 8.36 -0.42 22.44
N VAL A 94 9.46 -0.43 21.67
CA VAL A 94 10.27 0.79 21.45
C VAL A 94 9.44 1.86 20.75
N ILE A 95 8.65 1.52 19.73
CA ILE A 95 7.72 2.43 19.06
C ILE A 95 6.70 3.03 20.05
N ARG A 96 6.10 2.21 20.93
CA ARG A 96 5.18 2.70 21.98
C ARG A 96 5.87 3.69 22.91
N ARG A 97 7.09 3.37 23.38
CA ARG A 97 7.88 4.24 24.27
C ARG A 97 8.19 5.59 23.60
N LYS A 98 8.60 5.58 22.33
CA LYS A 98 8.85 6.82 21.56
C LYS A 98 7.60 7.67 21.38
N ILE A 99 6.45 7.07 21.12
CA ILE A 99 5.18 7.82 21.07
C ILE A 99 4.89 8.47 22.44
N HIS A 100 5.17 7.79 23.55
CA HIS A 100 5.02 8.36 24.90
C HIS A 100 6.02 9.49 25.17
N GLU A 101 7.29 9.35 24.77
CA GLU A 101 8.33 10.40 24.90
C GLU A 101 7.92 11.72 24.22
N PHE A 102 7.23 11.66 23.07
CA PHE A 102 6.70 12.86 22.40
C PHE A 102 5.65 13.61 23.22
N TYR A 103 4.74 12.90 23.89
CA TYR A 103 3.74 13.54 24.75
C TYR A 103 4.34 14.03 26.07
N ALA A 104 5.19 13.22 26.72
CA ALA A 104 5.73 13.51 28.04
C ALA A 104 6.78 14.66 28.02
N PHE A 105 7.78 14.56 27.13
CA PHE A 105 8.91 15.50 27.12
C PHE A 105 8.71 16.64 26.12
N LYS A 106 8.26 16.33 24.90
CA LYS A 106 8.14 17.33 23.82
C LYS A 106 6.81 18.09 23.84
N LYS A 107 5.79 17.58 24.57
CA LYS A 107 4.41 18.12 24.60
C LYS A 107 3.82 18.34 23.20
N GLU A 108 4.22 17.51 22.23
CA GLU A 108 3.80 17.58 20.83
C GLU A 108 3.09 16.28 20.41
N VAL A 109 2.12 16.38 19.50
CA VAL A 109 1.51 15.20 18.88
C VAL A 109 2.49 14.56 17.88
N PRO A 110 2.91 13.28 18.08
CA PRO A 110 3.86 12.61 17.20
C PRO A 110 3.30 12.44 15.78
N THR A 111 3.98 13.07 14.82
CA THR A 111 3.69 12.93 13.38
C THR A 111 4.44 11.72 12.82
N ILE A 112 3.83 10.98 11.88
CA ILE A 112 4.41 9.75 11.29
C ILE A 112 5.81 10.00 10.72
N ASN A 113 6.07 11.16 10.10
CA ASN A 113 7.39 11.50 9.56
C ASN A 113 8.44 11.69 10.67
N LYS A 114 8.12 12.46 11.72
CA LYS A 114 9.00 12.67 12.90
C LYS A 114 9.34 11.34 13.56
N LEU A 115 8.34 10.47 13.74
CA LEU A 115 8.53 9.15 14.32
C LEU A 115 9.35 8.23 13.39
N LEU A 116 9.09 8.23 12.08
CA LEU A 116 9.84 7.41 11.12
C LEU A 116 11.33 7.79 11.06
N GLN A 117 11.67 9.07 11.22
CA GLN A 117 13.06 9.50 11.28
C GLN A 117 13.78 8.88 12.50
N ILE A 118 13.22 9.06 13.70
CA ILE A 118 13.78 8.52 14.95
C ILE A 118 13.87 6.98 14.91
N LEU A 119 12.87 6.30 14.37
CA LEU A 119 12.88 4.83 14.25
C LEU A 119 13.90 4.31 13.23
N LYS A 120 14.27 5.11 12.22
CA LYS A 120 15.39 4.80 11.32
C LYS A 120 16.73 4.97 12.00
N GLU A 121 16.88 6.02 12.82
CA GLU A 121 18.11 6.31 13.55
C GLU A 121 18.37 5.30 14.67
N GLU A 122 17.35 4.94 15.47
CA GLU A 122 17.52 4.06 16.64
C GLU A 122 17.35 2.55 16.36
N ILE A 123 16.46 2.16 15.45
CA ILE A 123 16.10 0.74 15.20
C ILE A 123 16.40 0.30 13.76
N ASN A 124 17.07 1.14 12.96
CA ASN A 124 17.31 0.89 11.53
C ASN A 124 16.04 0.49 10.75
N PHE A 125 14.89 1.08 11.11
CA PHE A 125 13.57 0.70 10.59
C PHE A 125 13.51 0.76 9.05
N LYS A 126 13.46 -0.41 8.41
CA LYS A 126 13.49 -0.56 6.94
C LYS A 126 12.19 -0.15 6.24
N GLY A 127 11.17 0.30 6.98
CA GLY A 127 9.86 0.63 6.44
C GLY A 127 9.72 2.04 5.85
N SER A 128 8.72 2.16 4.98
CA SER A 128 8.22 3.44 4.49
C SER A 128 7.20 4.05 5.44
N ARG A 129 6.84 5.32 5.21
CA ARG A 129 5.80 6.04 5.97
C ARG A 129 4.47 5.26 6.01
N GLU A 130 4.07 4.67 4.89
CA GLU A 130 2.81 3.93 4.81
C GLU A 130 2.87 2.55 5.45
N THR A 131 4.03 1.90 5.54
CA THR A 131 4.15 0.68 6.34
C THR A 131 4.07 1.01 7.83
N LEU A 132 4.80 2.03 8.31
CA LEU A 132 4.71 2.48 9.71
C LEU A 132 3.26 2.86 10.09
N ARG A 133 2.56 3.62 9.23
CA ARG A 133 1.14 3.96 9.42
C ARG A 133 0.24 2.74 9.57
N LYS A 134 0.47 1.68 8.79
CA LYS A 134 -0.30 0.43 8.84
C LYS A 134 0.01 -0.36 10.11
N ILE A 135 1.28 -0.46 10.49
CA ILE A 135 1.73 -1.11 11.74
C ILE A 135 1.07 -0.42 12.94
N LEU A 136 1.12 0.91 13.00
CA LEU A 136 0.49 1.68 14.08
C LEU A 136 -1.03 1.46 14.13
N ARG A 137 -1.73 1.49 12.99
CA ARG A 137 -3.17 1.19 12.95
C ARG A 137 -3.53 -0.24 13.36
N LYS A 138 -2.72 -1.23 12.97
CA LYS A 138 -2.90 -2.64 13.40
C LYS A 138 -2.80 -2.77 14.92
N ASN A 139 -1.91 -1.99 15.54
CA ASN A 139 -1.63 -2.00 16.97
C ASN A 139 -2.41 -0.94 17.76
N GLY A 140 -3.63 -0.60 17.31
CA GLY A 140 -4.59 0.23 18.04
C GLY A 140 -4.42 1.75 17.91
N PHE A 141 -3.35 2.26 17.30
CA PHE A 141 -3.13 3.71 17.20
C PHE A 141 -4.05 4.36 16.16
N GLN A 142 -4.80 5.38 16.61
CA GLN A 142 -5.65 6.19 15.75
C GLN A 142 -4.96 7.49 15.33
N PHE A 143 -5.10 7.85 14.06
CA PHE A 143 -4.59 9.11 13.50
C PHE A 143 -5.75 10.08 13.31
N ARG A 144 -5.78 11.15 14.11
CA ARG A 144 -6.70 12.29 13.92
C ARG A 144 -6.10 13.27 12.91
N LYS A 145 -6.96 13.98 12.18
CA LYS A 145 -6.54 15.16 11.41
C LYS A 145 -6.25 16.28 12.42
N THR A 146 -5.01 16.76 12.47
CA THR A 146 -4.72 18.04 13.13
C THR A 146 -5.37 19.16 12.33
N LYS A 147 -6.03 20.11 12.99
CA LYS A 147 -6.39 21.39 12.37
C LYS A 147 -5.10 22.09 11.92
N ASN A 148 -5.19 22.97 10.92
CA ASN A 148 -4.03 23.79 10.53
C ASN A 148 -3.56 24.66 11.71
N ASN A 149 -2.30 25.08 11.66
CA ASN A 149 -1.42 25.45 12.80
C ASN A 149 -1.82 26.70 13.65
N LYS A 150 -3.09 27.13 13.64
CA LYS A 150 -3.60 28.25 14.46
C LYS A 150 -4.12 27.81 15.83
N ASP A 151 -4.72 26.63 15.93
CA ASP A 151 -5.36 26.17 17.17
C ASP A 151 -4.47 25.11 17.85
N LYS A 152 -3.52 25.56 18.68
CA LYS A 152 -2.80 24.68 19.61
C LYS A 152 -3.73 24.29 20.77
N GLU A 153 -4.62 23.34 20.51
CA GLU A 153 -5.48 22.74 21.52
C GLU A 153 -4.58 22.04 22.57
N GLN A 154 -4.52 22.61 23.77
CA GLN A 154 -3.70 22.08 24.87
C GLN A 154 -4.22 20.71 25.28
N ALA A 155 -3.32 19.84 25.76
CA ALA A 155 -3.71 18.54 26.30
C ALA A 155 -4.76 18.69 27.41
N PRO A 156 -5.71 17.74 27.56
CA PRO A 156 -6.70 17.79 28.63
C PRO A 156 -5.98 17.84 29.98
N GLN A 157 -6.13 18.97 30.67
CA GLN A 157 -5.61 19.15 32.01
C GLN A 157 -6.39 18.23 32.95
N GLN A 158 -5.69 17.43 33.76
CA GLN A 158 -6.33 16.77 34.90
C GLN A 158 -6.77 17.87 35.88
N PRO A 159 -8.00 17.83 36.44
CA PRO A 159 -8.46 18.86 37.36
C PRO A 159 -7.65 18.83 38.65
N THR A 160 -6.78 19.82 38.84
CA THR A 160 -5.98 19.98 40.06
C THR A 160 -6.83 20.57 41.19
N SER A 161 -7.56 19.73 41.91
CA SER A 161 -8.16 20.11 43.20
C SER A 161 -7.09 20.06 44.29
N VAL A 162 -6.39 21.18 44.51
CA VAL A 162 -5.46 21.35 45.63
C VAL A 162 -6.19 22.08 46.77
N PRO A 163 -6.48 21.44 47.93
CA PRO A 163 -6.96 22.17 49.10
C PRO A 163 -5.82 23.02 49.71
N PRO A 164 -6.13 24.15 50.37
CA PRO A 164 -5.13 25.10 50.85
C PRO A 164 -4.29 24.55 52.02
N MET A 165 -3.05 25.02 52.10
CA MET A 165 -2.12 24.70 53.19
C MET A 165 -2.59 25.24 54.55
N VAL A 166 -2.28 24.50 55.62
CA VAL A 166 -2.20 25.02 56.99
C VAL A 166 -0.76 24.78 57.52
N PRO A 167 -0.04 25.82 58.00
CA PRO A 167 1.35 25.71 58.45
C PRO A 167 1.51 25.14 59.90
N PRO A 168 2.74 24.81 60.36
CA PRO A 168 2.96 23.67 61.26
C PRO A 168 3.18 23.98 62.76
N TYR A 169 2.70 23.07 63.63
CA TYR A 169 2.97 22.90 65.07
C TYR A 169 2.29 21.56 65.51
N ILE A 170 2.74 20.71 66.46
CA ILE A 170 3.86 20.68 67.43
C ILE A 170 4.50 19.26 67.47
N HIS A 171 5.82 19.20 67.75
CA HIS A 171 6.63 18.20 68.49
C HIS A 171 6.01 16.84 68.99
N THR A 172 6.86 15.80 68.98
CA THR A 172 6.89 14.50 69.73
C THR A 172 6.39 13.24 68.98
N MET A 173 6.99 12.05 69.11
CA MET A 173 8.26 11.61 69.73
C MET A 173 8.90 10.52 68.84
N PHE A 174 10.23 10.46 68.82
CA PHE A 174 10.95 9.23 68.46
C PHE A 174 10.76 8.20 69.59
N SER A 175 10.52 6.93 69.26
CA SER A 175 10.76 5.82 70.19
C SER A 175 11.22 4.57 69.44
N HIS A 176 12.54 4.43 69.31
CA HIS A 176 13.15 3.14 69.03
C HIS A 176 13.07 2.27 70.28
N LYS A 177 12.56 1.04 70.15
CA LYS A 177 12.89 -0.04 71.09
C LYS A 177 13.99 -0.89 70.46
N SER A 178 15.22 -0.72 70.94
CA SER A 178 16.31 -1.67 70.75
C SER A 178 16.62 -2.37 72.07
N ILE A 179 16.36 -3.67 72.10
CA ILE A 179 17.19 -4.75 72.68
C ILE A 179 18.22 -4.32 73.75
N GLN A 180 17.95 -4.71 75.00
CA GLN A 180 18.85 -5.29 76.02
C GLN A 180 17.92 -5.75 77.17
N SER A 181 18.13 -6.88 77.85
CA SER A 181 19.26 -7.82 77.88
C SER A 181 18.80 -9.27 77.80
#